data_AF-A0A662FFZ9-F1
#
_entry.id   AF-A0A662FFZ9-F1
#
_cell.length_a   1.000
_cell.length_b   1.000
_cell.length_c   1.000
_cell.angle_alpha   90.00
_cell.angle_beta   90.00
_cell.angle_gamma   90.00
#
_symmetry.space_group_name_H-M   'P 1'
#
loop_
_entity.id
_entity.type
_entity.pdbx_description
1 polymer ?
#
loop_
_entity_poly.entity_id
_entity_poly.type
_entity_poly.pdbx_seq_one_letter_code
_entity_poly.pdbx_strand_id
1 'polypeptide(L)'
;MPDGRKSKIPKGTIKDWLRKYNKDGFDGLYPKNRSDKGNSRKLTEEQVERIIAFRKKYPELIVTELYEKMLKQDVLLPDEVSISTLNRLFNNYDLSRKKLLSKSFVRDMKPFNFPCRNDCWQVDVLHGPKISNGKKKAKA
;
A
#
# COMPACT_ATOMS: atom_id res chain seq x y z
N MET A 1 -4.94 9.90 -27.25
CA MET A 1 -4.41 9.92 -25.87
C MET A 1 -2.88 9.91 -25.95
N PRO A 2 -2.14 10.24 -24.86
CA PRO A 2 -0.66 10.32 -24.87
C PRO A 2 0.04 9.01 -25.27
N ASP A 3 -0.69 7.90 -25.24
CA ASP A 3 -0.30 6.55 -25.65
C ASP A 3 -0.61 6.23 -27.14
N GLY A 4 -0.99 7.24 -27.93
CA GLY A 4 -1.31 7.07 -29.36
C GLY A 4 -2.69 6.49 -29.65
N ARG A 5 -3.49 6.13 -28.62
CA ARG A 5 -4.84 5.58 -28.82
C ARG A 5 -5.83 6.66 -29.25
N LYS A 6 -6.67 6.34 -30.23
CA LYS A 6 -7.79 7.21 -30.66
C LYS A 6 -8.93 7.11 -29.64
N SER A 7 -9.21 8.21 -28.95
CA SER A 7 -10.35 8.33 -28.03
C SER A 7 -11.40 9.25 -28.61
N LYS A 8 -12.66 8.82 -28.66
CA LYS A 8 -13.79 9.72 -28.98
C LYS A 8 -14.15 10.51 -27.74
N ILE A 9 -13.97 11.83 -27.78
CA ILE A 9 -14.37 12.74 -26.69
C ILE A 9 -15.77 13.28 -27.01
N PRO A 10 -16.77 13.11 -26.13
CA PRO A 10 -18.09 13.68 -26.33
C PRO A 10 -18.05 15.21 -26.43
N LYS A 11 -18.95 15.79 -27.24
CA LYS A 11 -19.06 17.26 -27.38
C LYS A 11 -19.28 17.97 -26.04
N GLY A 12 -20.01 17.34 -25.11
CA GLY A 12 -20.26 17.88 -23.77
C GLY A 12 -18.97 18.05 -22.95
N THR A 13 -18.06 17.07 -23.02
CA THR A 13 -16.77 17.13 -22.32
C THR A 13 -15.91 18.31 -22.80
N ILE A 14 -15.91 18.59 -24.10
CA ILE A 14 -15.17 19.74 -24.67
C ILE A 14 -15.78 21.06 -24.18
N LYS A 15 -17.11 21.18 -24.14
CA LYS A 15 -17.79 22.37 -23.61
C LYS A 15 -17.47 22.61 -22.13
N ASP A 16 -17.45 21.54 -21.33
CA ASP A 16 -17.12 21.63 -19.91
C ASP A 16 -15.66 22.06 -19.68
N TRP A 17 -14.72 21.54 -20.48
CA TRP A 17 -13.32 21.96 -20.42
C TRP A 17 -13.16 23.43 -20.80
N LEU A 18 -13.81 23.89 -21.88
CA LEU A 18 -13.78 25.29 -22.27
C LEU A 18 -14.34 26.21 -21.18
N ARG A 19 -15.45 25.81 -20.54
CA ARG A 19 -16.05 26.57 -19.43
C ARG A 19 -15.11 26.65 -18.23
N LYS A 20 -14.46 25.55 -17.85
CA LYS A 20 -13.48 25.53 -16.76
C LYS A 20 -12.26 26.39 -17.06
N TYR A 21 -11.74 26.28 -18.29
CA TYR A 21 -10.61 27.08 -18.74
C TYR A 21 -10.90 28.57 -18.71
N ASN A 22 -12.06 28.99 -19.21
CA ASN A 22 -12.45 30.41 -19.20
C ASN A 22 -12.65 30.98 -17.79
N LYS A 23 -13.01 30.12 -16.82
CA LYS A 23 -13.28 30.55 -15.45
C LYS A 23 -12.02 30.57 -14.57
N ASP A 24 -11.28 29.47 -14.58
CA ASP A 24 -10.22 29.18 -13.61
C ASP A 24 -8.85 29.02 -14.32
N GLY A 25 -8.75 29.37 -15.61
CA GLY A 25 -7.53 29.25 -16.41
C GLY A 25 -7.12 27.80 -16.68
N PHE A 26 -5.84 27.60 -16.99
CA PHE A 26 -5.27 26.26 -17.19
C PHE A 26 -5.39 25.40 -15.92
N ASP A 27 -5.27 26.01 -14.74
CA ASP A 27 -5.37 25.32 -13.45
C ASP A 27 -6.75 24.67 -13.24
N GLY A 28 -7.81 25.26 -13.79
CA GLY A 28 -9.16 24.72 -13.78
C GLY A 28 -9.36 23.40 -14.54
N LEU A 29 -8.42 23.06 -15.44
CA LEU A 29 -8.44 21.81 -16.18
C LEU A 29 -7.88 20.63 -15.37
N TYR A 30 -7.14 20.89 -14.28
CA TYR A 30 -6.68 19.82 -13.41
C TYR A 30 -7.87 19.13 -12.73
N PRO A 31 -7.81 17.80 -12.56
CA PRO A 31 -8.83 17.07 -11.83
C PRO A 31 -8.88 17.60 -10.39
N LYS A 32 -10.04 18.15 -10.02
CA LYS A 32 -10.26 18.64 -8.66
C LYS A 32 -10.20 17.47 -7.69
N ASN A 33 -9.42 17.63 -6.62
CA ASN A 33 -9.47 16.68 -5.52
C ASN A 33 -10.91 16.65 -4.96
N ARG A 34 -11.48 15.46 -4.79
CA ARG A 34 -12.78 15.31 -4.17
C ARG A 34 -12.72 15.82 -2.73
N SER A 35 -13.71 16.60 -2.30
CA SER A 35 -13.77 17.17 -0.94
C SER A 35 -13.88 16.12 0.15
N ASP A 36 -14.44 14.95 -0.17
CA ASP A 36 -14.59 13.80 0.73
C ASP A 36 -13.38 12.85 0.71
N LYS A 37 -12.28 13.24 0.05
CA LYS A 37 -11.06 12.42 -0.04
C LYS A 37 -10.45 12.24 1.35
N GLY A 38 -10.66 11.05 1.91
CA GLY A 38 -10.08 10.62 3.18
C GLY A 38 -11.08 10.52 4.32
N ASN A 39 -12.28 11.09 4.17
CA ASN A 39 -13.32 10.94 5.17
C ASN A 39 -14.20 9.72 4.83
N SER A 40 -14.33 8.81 5.80
CA SER A 40 -15.21 7.65 5.63
C SER A 40 -16.63 8.07 5.99
N ARG A 41 -17.55 8.07 5.02
CA ARG A 41 -18.98 8.37 5.27
C ARG A 41 -19.65 7.40 6.26
N LYS A 42 -19.01 6.26 6.54
CA LYS A 42 -19.53 5.19 7.40
C LYS A 42 -19.06 5.28 8.85
N LEU A 43 -18.03 6.08 9.16
CA LEU A 43 -17.44 6.12 10.50
C LEU A 43 -17.89 7.39 11.21
N THR A 44 -18.51 7.23 12.38
CA THR A 44 -18.77 8.36 13.29
C THR A 44 -17.46 8.85 13.91
N GLU A 45 -17.43 10.11 14.34
CA GLU A 45 -16.24 10.72 14.96
C GLU A 45 -15.80 9.93 16.21
N GLU A 46 -16.75 9.47 17.03
CA GLU A 46 -16.47 8.64 18.21
C GLU A 46 -15.79 7.31 17.86
N GLN A 47 -16.24 6.64 16.78
CA GLN A 47 -15.63 5.40 16.32
C GLN A 47 -14.20 5.64 15.81
N VAL A 48 -13.96 6.76 15.11
CA VAL A 48 -12.62 7.15 14.66
C VAL A 48 -11.68 7.31 15.86
N GLU A 49 -12.11 8.02 16.90
CA GLU A 49 -11.29 8.23 18.09
C GLU A 49 -10.95 6.92 18.81
N ARG A 50 -11.93 6.03 18.99
CA ARG A 50 -11.70 4.69 19.59
C ARG A 50 -10.69 3.88 18.78
N ILE A 51 -10.84 3.86 17.45
CA ILE A 51 -9.93 3.14 16.53
C ILE A 51 -8.51 3.72 16.61
N ILE A 52 -8.37 5.05 16.67
CA ILE A 52 -7.07 5.72 16.78
C ILE A 52 -6.42 5.40 18.13
N ALA A 53 -7.17 5.48 19.24
CA ALA A 53 -6.67 5.16 20.57
C ALA A 53 -6.18 3.71 20.63
N PHE A 54 -6.95 2.79 20.05
CA PHE A 54 -6.59 1.37 19.97
C PHE A 54 -5.32 1.14 19.14
N ARG A 55 -5.19 1.83 18.00
CA ARG A 55 -3.99 1.76 17.17
C ARG A 55 -2.74 2.26 17.88
N LYS A 56 -2.87 3.31 18.70
CA LYS A 56 -1.78 3.83 19.54
C LYS A 56 -1.42 2.90 20.70
N LYS A 57 -2.38 2.15 21.23
CA LYS A 57 -2.15 1.14 22.28
C LYS A 57 -1.38 -0.09 21.79
N TYR A 58 -1.58 -0.48 20.53
CA TYR A 58 -0.93 -1.64 19.90
C TYR A 58 -0.25 -1.25 18.57
N PRO A 59 0.80 -0.42 18.61
CA PRO A 59 1.48 0.06 17.39
C PRO A 59 2.17 -1.07 16.61
N GLU A 60 2.57 -2.13 17.31
CA GLU A 60 3.31 -3.27 16.77
C GLU A 60 2.49 -4.21 15.90
N LEU A 61 1.16 -4.26 16.03
CA LEU A 61 0.30 -5.24 15.32
C LEU A 61 0.06 -4.89 13.84
N ILE A 62 -0.14 -5.92 12.98
CA ILE A 62 -0.66 -5.70 11.60
C ILE A 62 -2.09 -5.17 11.74
N VAL A 63 -2.55 -4.36 10.79
CA VAL A 63 -3.97 -3.93 10.68
C VAL A 63 -4.95 -5.13 10.72
N THR A 64 -4.60 -6.29 10.15
CA THR A 64 -5.40 -7.52 10.21
C THR A 64 -5.52 -8.06 11.64
N GLU A 65 -4.40 -8.21 12.34
CA GLU A 65 -4.36 -8.64 13.75
C GLU A 65 -5.06 -7.63 14.66
N LEU A 66 -4.89 -6.33 14.38
CA LEU A 66 -5.53 -5.25 15.10
C LEU A 66 -7.05 -5.34 14.94
N TYR A 67 -7.54 -5.60 13.73
CA TYR A 67 -8.96 -5.80 13.45
C TYR A 67 -9.54 -6.99 14.21
N GLU A 68 -8.86 -8.15 14.18
CA GLU A 68 -9.29 -9.32 14.96
C GLU A 68 -9.31 -9.03 16.46
N LYS A 69 -8.33 -8.26 16.96
CA LYS A 69 -8.28 -7.88 18.38
C LYS A 69 -9.38 -6.88 18.75
N MET A 70 -9.73 -5.97 17.84
CA MET A 70 -10.87 -5.05 18.01
C MET A 70 -12.19 -5.81 18.10
N LEU A 71 -12.39 -6.82 17.25
CA LEU A 71 -13.58 -7.69 17.30
C LEU A 71 -13.65 -8.48 18.61
N LYS A 72 -12.52 -9.04 19.08
CA LYS A 72 -12.46 -9.79 20.35
C LYS A 72 -12.72 -8.92 21.59
N GLN A 73 -12.39 -7.63 21.52
CA GLN A 73 -12.58 -6.68 22.61
C GLN A 73 -13.88 -5.88 22.47
N ASP A 74 -14.75 -6.27 21.54
CA ASP A 74 -16.05 -5.64 21.25
C ASP A 74 -15.96 -4.12 20.99
N VAL A 75 -14.81 -3.69 20.43
CA VAL A 75 -14.56 -2.30 20.06
C VAL A 75 -15.25 -1.95 18.74
N LEU A 76 -15.43 -2.95 17.88
CA LEU A 76 -16.11 -2.87 16.60
C LEU A 76 -16.96 -4.12 16.42
N LEU A 77 -18.12 -3.97 15.79
CA LEU A 77 -18.92 -5.12 15.38
C LEU A 77 -18.45 -5.65 14.01
N PRO A 78 -18.63 -6.95 13.74
CA PRO A 78 -18.43 -7.50 12.40
C PRO A 78 -19.28 -6.73 11.38
N ASP A 79 -18.69 -6.41 10.23
CA ASP A 79 -19.33 -5.69 9.09
C ASP A 79 -19.53 -4.17 9.24
N GLU A 80 -19.21 -3.57 10.41
CA GLU A 80 -19.20 -2.11 10.53
C GLU A 80 -18.11 -1.46 9.67
N VAL A 81 -16.91 -2.07 9.65
CA VAL A 81 -15.71 -1.48 9.04
C VAL A 81 -14.88 -2.54 8.34
N SER A 82 -14.56 -2.30 7.07
CA SER A 82 -13.62 -3.15 6.35
C SER A 82 -12.16 -2.84 6.68
N ILE A 83 -11.29 -3.85 6.55
CA ILE A 83 -9.84 -3.70 6.72
C ILE A 83 -9.25 -2.61 5.81
N SER A 84 -9.78 -2.45 4.58
CA SER A 84 -9.38 -1.38 3.67
C SER A 84 -9.71 0.01 4.23
N THR A 85 -10.87 0.15 4.87
CA THR A 85 -11.28 1.40 5.52
C THR A 85 -10.36 1.75 6.67
N LEU A 86 -9.97 0.78 7.49
CA LEU A 86 -8.98 0.96 8.57
C LEU A 86 -7.60 1.37 8.03
N ASN A 87 -7.11 0.70 6.98
CA ASN A 87 -5.84 1.08 6.35
C ASN A 87 -5.87 2.52 5.83
N ARG A 88 -6.96 2.92 5.17
CA ARG A 88 -7.13 4.29 4.68
C ARG A 88 -7.15 5.29 5.84
N LEU A 89 -7.90 4.98 6.90
CA LEU A 89 -7.96 5.80 8.11
C LEU A 89 -6.55 5.99 8.70
N PHE A 90 -5.83 4.89 8.96
CA PHE A 90 -4.50 4.95 9.53
C PHE A 90 -3.50 5.68 8.64
N ASN A 91 -3.64 5.58 7.32
CA ASN A 91 -2.78 6.33 6.41
C ASN A 91 -3.07 7.84 6.45
N ASN A 92 -4.33 8.24 6.57
CA ASN A 92 -4.73 9.66 6.64
C ASN A 92 -4.27 10.32 7.95
N TYR A 93 -4.32 9.58 9.06
CA TYR A 93 -3.88 10.08 10.38
C TYR A 93 -2.39 9.85 10.67
N ASP A 94 -1.62 9.40 9.68
CA ASP A 94 -0.18 9.08 9.83
C ASP A 94 0.14 7.92 10.80
N LEU A 95 -0.86 7.12 11.17
CA LEU A 95 -0.78 6.00 12.13
C LEU A 95 -0.43 4.65 11.47
N SER A 96 0.14 4.70 10.26
CA SER A 96 0.62 3.50 9.59
C SER A 96 1.69 2.81 10.44
N ARG A 97 1.68 1.48 10.45
CA ARG A 97 2.65 0.68 11.21
C ARG A 97 4.10 1.03 10.94
N LYS A 98 4.45 1.23 9.68
CA LYS A 98 5.81 1.60 9.29
C LYS A 98 6.24 2.91 9.96
N LYS A 99 5.35 3.91 10.02
CA LYS A 99 5.64 5.23 10.64
C LYS A 99 5.66 5.18 12.16
N LEU A 100 4.79 4.38 12.77
CA LEU A 100 4.79 4.17 14.21
C LEU A 100 6.03 3.41 14.67
N LEU A 101 6.45 2.38 13.93
CA LEU A 101 7.63 1.58 14.22
C LEU A 101 8.94 2.23 13.76
N SER A 102 8.94 3.12 12.76
CA SER A 102 10.17 3.80 12.34
C SER A 102 10.72 4.75 13.40
N LYS A 103 9.91 5.17 14.37
CA LYS A 103 10.36 5.89 15.57
C LYS A 103 11.12 4.98 16.55
N SER A 104 10.95 3.66 16.44
CA SER A 104 11.57 2.65 17.29
C SER A 104 12.49 1.77 16.43
N PHE A 105 13.67 2.30 16.10
CA PHE A 105 14.85 1.57 15.60
C PHE A 105 14.56 0.57 14.46
N VAL A 106 14.52 1.06 13.21
CA VAL A 106 14.53 0.18 12.03
C VAL A 106 15.91 -0.44 11.90
N ARG A 107 16.10 -1.64 12.44
CA ARG A 107 17.18 -2.51 11.98
C ARG A 107 16.82 -2.88 10.54
N ASP A 108 17.66 -2.53 9.56
CA ASP A 108 17.36 -2.76 8.14
C ASP A 108 17.43 -4.28 7.85
N MET A 109 16.31 -4.98 8.04
CA MET A 109 16.19 -6.44 7.90
C MET A 109 16.01 -6.90 6.45
N LYS A 110 16.62 -6.19 5.49
CA LYS A 110 16.64 -6.67 4.11
C LYS A 110 17.55 -7.89 4.03
N PRO A 111 17.11 -8.97 3.35
CA PRO A 111 18.00 -10.09 3.07
C PRO A 111 19.20 -9.58 2.25
N PHE A 112 20.38 -10.15 2.51
CA PHE A 112 21.65 -9.78 1.87
C PHE A 112 22.14 -8.35 2.13
N ASN A 113 21.70 -7.71 3.22
CA ASN A 113 22.22 -6.41 3.62
C ASN A 113 23.41 -6.60 4.57
N PHE A 114 24.63 -6.39 4.06
CA PHE A 114 25.87 -6.52 4.83
C PHE A 114 26.58 -5.16 4.97
N PRO A 115 27.21 -4.87 6.12
CA PRO A 115 27.78 -3.55 6.38
C PRO A 115 28.99 -3.22 5.50
N CYS A 116 29.79 -4.22 5.12
CA CYS A 116 31.00 -4.04 4.34
C CYS A 116 31.01 -4.90 3.06
N ARG A 117 31.90 -4.52 2.12
CA ARG A 117 32.22 -5.37 0.96
C ARG A 117 32.86 -6.67 1.47
N ASN A 118 32.55 -7.80 0.83
CA ASN A 118 33.05 -9.15 1.16
C ASN A 118 32.51 -9.80 2.45
N ASP A 119 31.50 -9.21 3.10
CA ASP A 119 30.84 -9.83 4.27
C ASP A 119 29.94 -11.01 3.88
N CYS A 120 29.61 -11.16 2.60
CA CYS A 120 28.84 -12.28 2.09
C CYS A 120 29.38 -12.77 0.76
N TRP A 121 29.58 -14.09 0.72
CA TRP A 121 29.95 -14.83 -0.47
C TRP A 121 28.85 -15.86 -0.69
N GLN A 122 28.18 -15.77 -1.83
CA GLN A 122 27.23 -16.79 -2.26
C GLN A 122 27.86 -17.51 -3.44
N VAL A 123 28.05 -18.82 -3.28
CA VAL A 123 28.53 -19.69 -4.34
C VAL A 123 27.35 -20.54 -4.78
N ASP A 124 26.95 -20.39 -6.02
CA ASP A 124 26.02 -21.32 -6.65
C ASP A 124 26.83 -22.36 -7.43
N VAL A 125 26.45 -23.63 -7.30
CA VAL A 125 27.11 -24.74 -8.00
C VAL A 125 26.07 -25.46 -8.84
N LEU A 126 26.14 -25.24 -10.14
CA LEU A 126 25.33 -26.00 -11.08
C LEU A 126 25.88 -27.42 -11.17
N HIS A 127 25.07 -28.41 -10.79
CA HIS A 127 25.38 -29.79 -11.16
C HIS A 127 25.24 -29.92 -12.67
N GLY A 128 26.37 -30.16 -13.35
CA GLY A 128 26.40 -30.36 -14.80
C GLY A 128 25.46 -31.51 -15.23
N PRO A 129 24.93 -31.47 -16.45
CA PRO A 129 24.06 -32.52 -16.96
C PRO A 129 24.79 -33.86 -16.95
N LYS A 130 24.05 -34.95 -16.67
CA LYS A 130 24.62 -36.30 -16.76
C LYS A 130 24.80 -36.65 -18.23
N ILE A 131 26.03 -36.94 -18.65
CA ILE A 131 26.31 -37.41 -20.00
C ILE A 131 26.30 -38.95 -19.96
N SER A 132 25.52 -39.57 -20.84
CA SER A 132 25.53 -41.02 -21.04
C SER A 132 26.40 -41.37 -22.24
N ASN A 133 27.50 -42.09 -22.02
CA ASN A 133 28.23 -42.73 -23.09
C ASN A 133 27.87 -44.24 -23.08
N GLY A 134 26.74 -44.58 -23.69
CA GLY A 134 26.17 -45.93 -23.64
C GLY A 134 25.58 -46.33 -22.27
N LYS A 135 25.89 -47.53 -21.77
CA LYS A 135 25.27 -48.12 -20.55
C LYS A 135 25.75 -47.53 -19.22
N LYS A 136 26.73 -46.61 -19.22
CA LYS A 136 27.24 -45.96 -17.99
C LYS A 136 26.89 -44.47 -18.01
N LYS A 137 26.31 -43.98 -16.90
CA LYS A 137 26.05 -42.56 -16.66
C LYS A 137 27.25 -41.96 -15.94
N ALA A 138 27.89 -40.96 -16.53
CA ALA A 138 28.93 -40.17 -15.88
C ALA A 138 28.43 -38.72 -15.68
N LYS A 139 28.99 -38.03 -14.67
CA LYS A 139 28.87 -36.57 -14.60
C LYS A 139 29.79 -35.99 -15.68
N ALA A 140 29.35 -34.93 -16.36
CA ALA A 140 30.20 -34.15 -17.27
C ALA A 140 31.42 -33.60 -16.51
#